data_AF-A0A4Y2CFK7-F1
#
_entry.id   AF-A0A4Y2CFK7-F1
#
_cell.length_a   1.000
_cell.length_b   1.000
_cell.length_c   1.000
_cell.angle_alpha   90.00
_cell.angle_beta   90.00
_cell.angle_gamma   90.00
#
_symmetry.space_group_name_H-M   'P 1'
#
loop_
_entity.id
_entity.type
_entity.pdbx_description
1 polymer ?
#
loop_
_entity_poly.entity_id
_entity_poly.type
_entity_poly.pdbx_seq_one_letter_code
_entity_poly.pdbx_strand_id
1 'polypeptide(L)'
;MPTGLPVVKKVLAAVRTLDQFGISDRAGAAIVSAALQDVGIISESNVLNVVDRNKIRRGRTKARTTLLSQVIKDYDHDQFGLYFDGRKDRTLSMEDNRRKVIIEEHISLVKEPGSECIGHVSVNFGRAQIIENNMYSLLSCVDSDIDVTKLVVTEYLSTQMSKEVLYVTWN
;
A
#
# COMPACT_ATOMS: atom_id res chain seq x y z
N MET A 1 3.34 40.37 10.53
CA MET A 1 2.15 39.55 10.85
C MET A 1 2.01 38.45 9.80
N PRO A 2 2.21 37.16 10.09
CA PRO A 2 2.09 36.13 9.06
C PRO A 2 0.65 35.57 9.02
N THR A 3 -0.14 35.98 8.02
CA THR A 3 -1.55 35.57 7.81
C THR A 3 -1.71 34.37 6.87
N GLY A 4 -0.67 33.59 6.59
CA GLY A 4 -0.69 32.53 5.57
C GLY A 4 -1.10 31.12 6.04
N LEU A 5 -1.23 30.86 7.34
CA LEU A 5 -1.38 29.51 7.90
C LEU A 5 -2.80 28.89 8.00
N PRO A 6 -3.92 29.63 8.08
CA PRO A 6 -5.21 29.00 8.42
C PRO A 6 -5.85 28.22 7.27
N VAL A 7 -5.62 28.62 6.01
CA VAL A 7 -6.25 27.96 4.84
C VAL A 7 -5.55 26.64 4.51
N VAL A 8 -4.22 26.60 4.57
CA VAL A 8 -3.42 25.41 4.20
C VAL A 8 -3.65 24.24 5.16
N LYS A 9 -3.81 24.51 6.47
CA LYS A 9 -4.13 23.47 7.45
C LYS A 9 -5.54 22.90 7.25
N LYS A 10 -6.52 23.73 6.86
CA LYS A 10 -7.91 23.30 6.61
C LYS A 10 -8.04 22.42 5.35
N VAL A 11 -7.28 22.72 4.30
CA VAL A 11 -7.25 21.90 3.07
C VAL A 11 -6.70 20.49 3.34
N LEU A 12 -5.75 20.32 4.26
CA LEU A 12 -5.19 19.00 4.59
C LEU A 12 -6.22 18.07 5.27
N ALA A 13 -7.02 18.59 6.19
CA ALA A 13 -8.09 17.83 6.84
C ALA A 13 -9.20 17.43 5.86
N ALA A 14 -9.57 18.36 4.97
CA ALA A 14 -10.53 18.08 3.90
C ALA A 14 -10.00 16.99 2.94
N VAL A 15 -8.71 17.01 2.60
CA VAL A 15 -8.12 15.98 1.73
C VAL A 15 -8.20 14.58 2.34
N ARG A 16 -7.95 14.44 3.64
CA ARG A 16 -8.03 13.13 4.34
C ARG A 16 -9.45 12.55 4.29
N THR A 17 -10.46 13.37 4.55
CA THR A 17 -11.86 12.95 4.48
C THR A 17 -12.28 12.61 3.05
N LEU A 18 -11.84 13.38 2.05
CA LEU A 18 -12.09 13.05 0.64
C LEU A 18 -11.49 11.70 0.23
N ASP A 19 -10.29 11.35 0.72
CA ASP A 19 -9.68 10.04 0.48
C ASP A 19 -10.45 8.90 1.15
N GLN A 20 -10.90 9.10 2.39
CA GLN A 20 -11.69 8.12 3.13
C GLN A 20 -13.00 7.74 2.42
N PHE A 21 -13.66 8.71 1.78
CA PHE A 21 -14.91 8.49 1.03
C PHE A 21 -14.69 8.25 -0.47
N GLY A 22 -13.43 8.11 -0.94
CA GLY A 22 -13.14 7.85 -2.36
C GLY A 22 -13.58 8.96 -3.32
N ILE A 23 -13.68 10.20 -2.85
CA ILE A 23 -14.21 11.32 -3.64
C ILE A 23 -13.21 11.76 -4.72
N SER A 24 -13.69 11.98 -5.94
CA SER A 24 -12.84 12.45 -7.05
C SER A 24 -12.27 13.85 -6.78
N ASP A 25 -11.10 14.18 -7.35
CA ASP A 25 -10.48 15.51 -7.14
C ASP A 25 -11.41 16.66 -7.58
N ARG A 26 -12.20 16.44 -8.63
CA ARG A 26 -13.12 17.45 -9.18
C ARG A 26 -14.32 17.67 -8.26
N ALA A 27 -14.91 16.59 -7.75
CA ALA A 27 -15.99 16.66 -6.77
C ALA A 27 -15.50 17.28 -5.45
N GLY A 28 -14.32 16.86 -4.98
CA GLY A 28 -13.70 17.43 -3.77
C GLY A 28 -13.41 18.93 -3.90
N ALA A 29 -12.94 19.37 -5.07
CA ALA A 29 -12.73 20.79 -5.35
C ALA A 29 -14.04 21.61 -5.26
N ALA A 30 -15.14 21.09 -5.80
CA ALA A 30 -16.45 21.74 -5.73
C ALA A 30 -16.98 21.80 -4.29
N ILE A 31 -16.91 20.69 -3.54
CA ILE A 31 -17.36 20.61 -2.14
C ILE A 31 -16.57 21.59 -1.27
N VAL A 32 -15.24 21.59 -1.37
CA VAL A 32 -14.38 22.47 -0.55
C VAL A 32 -14.59 23.92 -0.96
N SER A 33 -14.74 24.23 -2.25
CA SER A 33 -14.98 25.60 -2.71
C SER A 33 -16.34 26.14 -2.24
N ALA A 34 -17.41 25.34 -2.30
CA ALA A 34 -18.73 25.70 -1.79
C ALA A 34 -18.68 25.95 -0.27
N ALA A 35 -18.09 25.02 0.49
CA ALA A 35 -17.94 25.18 1.93
C ALA A 35 -17.12 26.44 2.31
N LEU A 36 -16.11 26.79 1.50
CA LEU A 36 -15.31 28.01 1.69
C LEU A 36 -16.06 29.30 1.33
N GLN A 37 -17.01 29.24 0.39
CA GLN A 37 -17.93 30.34 0.09
C GLN A 37 -18.91 30.55 1.25
N ASP A 38 -19.51 29.47 1.78
CA ASP A 38 -20.46 29.54 2.89
C ASP A 38 -19.86 30.18 4.16
N VAL A 39 -18.59 29.90 4.44
CA VAL A 39 -17.86 30.49 5.59
C VAL A 39 -17.23 31.85 5.28
N GLY A 40 -17.47 32.43 4.10
CA GLY A 40 -17.02 33.77 3.72
C GLY A 40 -15.52 33.90 3.46
N ILE A 41 -14.80 32.79 3.22
CA ILE A 41 -13.37 32.81 2.88
C ILE A 41 -13.15 33.09 1.39
N ILE A 42 -14.09 32.65 0.55
CA ILE A 42 -14.14 32.93 -0.88
C ILE A 42 -15.37 33.82 -1.13
N SER A 43 -15.18 34.88 -1.91
CA SER A 43 -16.27 35.68 -2.47
C SER A 43 -16.16 35.68 -3.99
N GLU A 44 -17.25 36.04 -4.68
CA GLU A 44 -17.23 36.20 -6.15
C GLU A 44 -16.17 37.22 -6.61
N SER A 45 -15.85 38.21 -5.77
CA SER A 45 -14.83 39.23 -6.04
C SER A 45 -13.40 38.81 -5.65
N ASN A 46 -13.20 37.74 -4.89
CA ASN A 46 -11.89 37.29 -4.40
C ASN A 46 -11.63 35.81 -4.70
N VAL A 47 -11.13 35.57 -5.91
CA VAL A 47 -10.93 34.22 -6.48
C VAL A 47 -9.60 33.56 -6.04
N LEU A 48 -8.76 34.26 -5.28
CA LEU A 48 -7.40 33.79 -4.94
C LEU A 48 -7.39 32.47 -4.16
N ASN A 49 -8.41 32.28 -3.30
CA ASN A 49 -8.53 31.13 -2.41
C ASN A 49 -9.41 29.99 -2.98
N VAL A 50 -9.88 30.09 -4.23
CA VAL A 50 -10.68 29.03 -4.86
C VAL A 50 -9.90 27.72 -4.90
N VAL A 51 -10.57 26.63 -4.52
CA VAL A 51 -9.96 25.30 -4.47
C VAL A 51 -10.24 24.60 -5.79
N ASP A 52 -9.22 24.58 -6.64
CA ASP A 52 -9.25 23.83 -7.89
C ASP A 52 -8.83 22.35 -7.70
N ARG A 53 -9.06 21.55 -8.74
CA ARG A 53 -8.68 20.13 -8.80
C ARG A 53 -7.18 19.91 -8.50
N ASN A 54 -6.30 20.78 -9.01
CA ASN A 54 -4.85 20.68 -8.79
C ASN A 54 -4.45 21.01 -7.35
N LYS A 55 -5.15 21.90 -6.65
CA LYS A 55 -4.95 22.17 -5.22
C LYS A 55 -5.32 20.94 -4.37
N ILE A 56 -6.42 20.25 -4.69
CA ILE A 56 -6.78 18.96 -4.06
C ILE A 56 -5.70 17.91 -4.33
N ARG A 57 -5.30 17.74 -5.59
CA ARG A 57 -4.26 16.77 -5.98
C ARG A 57 -2.93 17.04 -5.25
N ARG A 58 -2.48 18.30 -5.18
CA ARG A 58 -1.29 18.67 -4.42
C ARG A 58 -1.44 18.40 -2.93
N GLY A 59 -2.61 18.69 -2.36
CA GLY A 59 -2.93 18.38 -0.97
C GLY A 59 -2.85 16.88 -0.69
N ARG A 60 -3.39 16.04 -1.59
CA ARG A 60 -3.31 14.56 -1.54
C ARG A 60 -1.89 14.06 -1.60
N THR A 61 -1.11 14.53 -2.58
CA THR A 61 0.31 14.17 -2.69
C THR A 61 1.04 14.56 -1.41
N LYS A 62 0.88 15.78 -0.91
CA LYS A 62 1.55 16.22 0.32
C LYS A 62 1.13 15.39 1.54
N ALA A 63 -0.17 15.09 1.69
CA ALA A 63 -0.68 14.25 2.77
C ALA A 63 -0.03 12.86 2.74
N ARG A 64 0.02 12.23 1.55
CA ARG A 64 0.64 10.92 1.35
C ARG A 64 2.14 10.95 1.58
N THR A 65 2.86 11.96 1.07
CA THR A 65 4.31 12.09 1.30
C THR A 65 4.63 12.34 2.78
N THR A 66 3.81 13.12 3.49
CA THR A 66 3.98 13.29 4.94
C THR A 66 3.70 12.00 5.70
N LEU A 67 2.65 11.25 5.35
CA LEU A 67 2.37 9.94 5.94
C LEU A 67 3.52 8.96 5.65
N LEU A 68 3.95 8.85 4.40
CA LEU A 68 5.08 8.00 4.01
C LEU A 68 6.37 8.40 4.73
N SER A 69 6.68 9.69 4.84
CA SER A 69 7.87 10.14 5.57
C SER A 69 7.77 9.90 7.08
N GLN A 70 6.58 9.93 7.67
CA GLN A 70 6.39 9.59 9.08
C GLN A 70 6.58 8.08 9.27
N VAL A 71 5.92 7.29 8.43
CA VAL A 71 6.06 5.83 8.36
C VAL A 71 7.53 5.45 8.18
N ILE A 72 8.26 6.05 7.23
CA ILE A 72 9.72 5.89 6.99
C ILE A 72 10.58 6.27 8.21
N LYS A 73 10.17 7.24 9.03
CA LYS A 73 10.90 7.63 10.25
C LYS A 73 10.58 6.75 11.46
N ASP A 74 9.39 6.14 11.45
CA ASP A 74 8.94 5.19 12.47
C ASP A 74 9.47 3.78 12.18
N TYR A 75 9.99 3.51 10.97
CA TYR A 75 10.85 2.35 10.71
C TYR A 75 12.20 2.59 11.39
N ASP A 76 12.46 1.84 12.45
CA ASP A 76 13.83 1.60 12.90
C ASP A 76 14.62 0.95 11.76
N HIS A 77 15.94 1.17 11.71
CA HIS A 77 16.80 0.59 10.66
C HIS A 77 16.81 -0.95 10.66
N ASP A 78 16.21 -1.56 11.67
CA ASP A 78 16.07 -2.99 11.87
C ASP A 78 14.71 -3.56 11.42
N GLN A 79 13.76 -2.70 10.98
CA GLN A 79 12.45 -3.17 10.50
C GLN A 79 12.46 -3.42 8.99
N PHE A 80 12.20 -4.67 8.61
CA PHE A 80 12.12 -5.12 7.22
C PHE A 80 10.73 -5.66 6.88
N GLY A 81 10.28 -5.45 5.64
CA GLY A 81 9.03 -6.01 5.12
C GLY A 81 9.28 -7.29 4.32
N LEU A 82 8.42 -8.30 4.51
CA LEU A 82 8.46 -9.53 3.73
C LEU A 82 7.31 -9.52 2.69
N TYR A 83 7.64 -9.72 1.43
CA TYR A 83 6.68 -9.76 0.33
C TYR A 83 6.63 -11.12 -0.34
N PHE A 84 5.44 -11.48 -0.81
CA PHE A 84 5.21 -12.75 -1.49
C PHE A 84 4.42 -12.56 -2.82
N ASP A 85 4.94 -13.08 -3.94
CA ASP A 85 4.23 -13.11 -5.24
C ASP A 85 3.62 -14.50 -5.49
N GLY A 86 2.36 -14.70 -5.10
CA GLY A 86 1.59 -15.94 -5.29
C GLY A 86 1.27 -16.28 -6.73
N ARG A 87 2.30 -16.64 -7.50
CA ARG A 87 2.19 -16.97 -8.93
C ARG A 87 1.66 -18.38 -9.12
N LYS A 88 0.76 -18.54 -10.08
CA LYS A 88 0.17 -19.83 -10.43
C LYS A 88 0.41 -20.14 -11.91
N ASP A 89 1.37 -21.01 -12.16
CA ASP A 89 1.83 -21.35 -13.50
C ASP A 89 1.16 -22.64 -13.99
N ARG A 90 0.78 -22.66 -15.27
CA ARG A 90 0.07 -23.79 -15.90
C ARG A 90 0.99 -24.44 -16.91
N THR A 91 1.39 -25.69 -16.64
CA THR A 91 2.28 -26.47 -17.48
C THR A 91 1.51 -27.61 -18.14
N LEU A 92 1.71 -27.81 -19.44
CA LEU A 92 1.16 -28.96 -20.15
C LEU A 92 2.09 -30.16 -20.00
N SER A 93 1.58 -31.26 -19.44
CA SER A 93 2.27 -32.56 -19.41
C SER A 93 1.53 -33.59 -20.26
N MET A 94 2.26 -34.60 -20.72
CA MET A 94 1.72 -35.76 -21.43
C MET A 94 1.75 -36.96 -20.50
N GLU A 95 0.58 -37.52 -20.20
CA GLU A 95 0.43 -38.72 -19.38
C GLU A 95 -0.55 -39.66 -20.11
N ASP A 96 -0.13 -40.90 -20.37
CA ASP A 96 -0.93 -41.91 -21.10
C ASP A 96 -1.52 -41.40 -22.44
N ASN A 97 -0.66 -40.75 -23.25
CA ASN A 97 -1.01 -40.16 -24.54
C ASN A 97 -2.16 -39.11 -24.50
N ARG A 98 -2.51 -38.62 -23.31
CA ARG A 98 -3.47 -37.53 -23.09
C ARG A 98 -2.74 -36.29 -22.56
N ARG A 99 -3.15 -35.12 -23.04
CA ARG A 99 -2.68 -33.83 -22.51
C ARG A 99 -3.31 -33.59 -21.16
N LYS A 100 -2.49 -33.39 -20.13
CA LYS A 100 -2.88 -33.01 -18.78
C LYS A 100 -2.33 -31.61 -18.49
N VAL A 101 -3.14 -30.76 -17.90
CA VAL A 101 -2.69 -29.46 -17.38
C VAL A 101 -2.31 -29.67 -15.93
N ILE A 102 -1.03 -29.49 -15.62
CA ILE A 102 -0.53 -29.40 -14.25
C ILE A 102 -0.52 -27.92 -13.88
N ILE A 103 -1.01 -27.62 -12.69
CA ILE A 103 -0.97 -26.27 -12.15
C ILE A 103 -0.02 -26.31 -10.97
N GLU A 104 1.07 -25.55 -11.06
CA GLU A 104 2.04 -25.37 -9.98
C GLU A 104 1.92 -23.95 -9.46
N GLU A 105 2.10 -23.79 -8.15
CA GLU A 105 2.10 -22.48 -7.52
C GLU A 105 3.50 -22.19 -7.02
N HIS A 106 4.05 -21.04 -7.38
CA HIS A 106 5.38 -20.64 -7.01
C HIS A 106 5.30 -19.55 -5.95
N ILE A 107 6.05 -19.78 -4.88
CA ILE A 107 6.15 -18.88 -3.76
C ILE A 107 7.49 -18.16 -3.80
N SER A 108 7.57 -16.84 -4.00
CA SER A 108 8.83 -16.07 -3.96
C SER A 108 8.83 -15.04 -2.83
N LEU A 109 9.79 -15.14 -1.91
CA LEU A 109 9.93 -14.23 -0.77
C LEU A 109 10.97 -13.14 -1.04
N VAL A 110 10.60 -11.89 -0.77
CA VAL A 110 11.46 -10.71 -0.95
C VAL A 110 11.48 -9.86 0.31
N LYS A 111 12.69 -9.43 0.72
CA LYS A 111 12.94 -8.55 1.86
C LYS A 111 13.07 -7.09 1.40
N GLU A 112 12.40 -6.18 2.10
CA GLU A 112 12.56 -4.72 1.95
C GLU A 112 13.02 -4.08 3.26
N PRO A 113 13.78 -2.96 3.23
CA PRO A 113 14.23 -2.25 2.04
C PRO A 113 15.40 -2.95 1.31
N GLY A 114 15.40 -2.89 -0.02
CA GLY A 114 16.48 -3.38 -0.88
C GLY A 114 16.06 -4.44 -1.90
N SER A 115 14.79 -4.85 -1.89
CA SER A 115 14.22 -5.88 -2.75
C SER A 115 15.07 -7.15 -2.83
N GLU A 116 15.63 -7.58 -1.70
CA GLU A 116 16.52 -8.73 -1.62
C GLU A 116 15.71 -10.03 -1.73
N CYS A 117 16.04 -10.88 -2.70
CA CYS A 117 15.36 -12.16 -2.88
C CYS A 117 15.86 -13.16 -1.82
N ILE A 118 14.98 -13.55 -0.90
CA ILE A 118 15.29 -14.55 0.14
C ILE A 118 15.27 -15.96 -0.45
N GLY A 119 14.31 -16.23 -1.35
CA GLY A 119 14.21 -17.52 -2.01
C GLY A 119 12.86 -17.76 -2.66
N HIS A 120 12.73 -18.91 -3.30
CA HIS A 120 11.47 -19.35 -3.89
C HIS A 120 11.22 -20.85 -3.67
N VAL A 121 9.95 -21.24 -3.64
CA VAL A 121 9.52 -22.64 -3.49
C VAL A 121 8.31 -22.93 -4.37
N SER A 122 8.32 -24.07 -5.06
CA SER A 122 7.16 -24.56 -5.81
C SER A 122 6.29 -25.42 -4.90
N VAL A 123 5.00 -25.11 -4.81
CA VAL A 123 4.01 -25.89 -4.09
C VAL A 123 2.98 -26.47 -5.06
N ASN A 124 2.68 -27.75 -4.88
CA ASN A 124 1.73 -28.47 -5.74
C ASN A 124 0.26 -28.06 -5.48
N PHE A 125 -0.03 -27.40 -4.35
CA PHE A 125 -1.37 -27.02 -3.91
C PHE A 125 -1.37 -25.77 -3.04
N GLY A 126 -2.05 -24.70 -3.48
CA GLY A 126 -2.29 -23.46 -2.75
C GLY A 126 -3.26 -23.56 -1.58
N ARG A 127 -3.09 -24.54 -0.69
CA ARG A 127 -3.76 -24.52 0.60
C ARG A 127 -2.98 -23.60 1.52
N ALA A 128 -3.67 -22.73 2.26
CA ALA A 128 -3.05 -21.77 3.19
C ALA A 128 -2.03 -22.45 4.11
N GLN A 129 -2.37 -23.61 4.69
CA GLN A 129 -1.48 -24.39 5.56
C GLN A 129 -0.21 -24.90 4.85
N ILE A 130 -0.30 -25.25 3.56
CA ILE A 130 0.86 -25.69 2.78
C ILE A 130 1.76 -24.49 2.49
N ILE A 131 1.18 -23.36 2.10
CA ILE A 131 1.90 -22.11 1.85
C ILE A 131 2.63 -21.67 3.12
N GLU A 132 1.93 -21.63 4.25
CA GLU A 132 2.46 -21.29 5.57
C GLU A 132 3.65 -22.18 5.96
N ASN A 133 3.49 -23.51 5.90
CA ASN A 133 4.57 -24.43 6.24
C ASN A 133 5.81 -24.27 5.35
N ASN A 134 5.60 -24.03 4.06
CA ASN A 134 6.71 -23.81 3.12
C ASN A 134 7.39 -22.45 3.37
N MET A 135 6.64 -21.40 3.73
CA MET A 135 7.22 -20.12 4.13
C MET A 135 8.05 -20.24 5.40
N TYR A 136 7.53 -20.91 6.44
CA TYR A 136 8.29 -21.17 7.67
C TYR A 136 9.55 -21.99 7.40
N SER A 137 9.45 -23.05 6.59
CA SER A 137 10.60 -23.86 6.22
C SER A 137 11.66 -23.03 5.49
N LEU A 138 11.27 -22.19 4.52
CA LEU A 138 12.19 -21.35 3.76
C LEU A 138 12.91 -20.35 4.68
N LEU A 139 12.18 -19.68 5.57
CA LEU A 139 12.77 -18.74 6.53
C LEU A 139 13.66 -19.43 7.57
N SER A 140 13.36 -20.68 7.94
CA SER A 140 14.18 -21.45 8.88
C SER A 140 15.45 -22.06 8.25
N CYS A 141 15.44 -22.27 6.93
CA CYS A 141 16.57 -22.85 6.20
C CYS A 141 17.56 -21.79 5.71
N VAL A 142 17.09 -20.58 5.42
CA VAL A 142 17.96 -19.47 5.08
C VAL A 142 18.51 -18.89 6.38
N ASP A 143 19.83 -18.73 6.48
CA ASP A 143 20.51 -18.00 7.55
C ASP A 143 20.25 -16.49 7.36
N SER A 144 18.97 -16.13 7.45
CA SER A 144 18.48 -14.77 7.40
C SER A 144 18.40 -14.27 8.83
N ASP A 145 18.75 -13.00 9.04
CA ASP A 145 18.56 -12.28 10.31
C ASP A 145 17.06 -11.99 10.60
N ILE A 146 16.17 -12.93 10.23
CA ILE A 146 14.72 -12.85 10.31
C ILE A 146 14.26 -13.87 11.34
N ASP A 147 13.96 -13.45 12.55
CA ASP A 147 13.41 -14.34 13.58
C ASP A 147 11.87 -14.50 13.40
N VAL A 148 11.45 -15.61 12.81
CA VAL A 148 10.05 -15.86 12.45
C VAL A 148 9.01 -15.66 13.58
N THR A 149 9.43 -15.58 14.85
CA THR A 149 8.53 -15.38 16.01
C THR A 149 8.03 -13.96 16.19
N LYS A 150 8.68 -12.94 15.62
CA LYS A 150 8.23 -11.54 15.74
C LYS A 150 7.57 -10.98 14.47
N LEU A 151 7.17 -11.86 13.56
CA LEU A 151 6.41 -11.50 12.38
C LEU A 151 5.02 -10.99 12.77
N VAL A 152 4.77 -9.68 12.67
CA VAL A 152 3.43 -9.08 12.90
C VAL A 152 2.73 -8.75 11.59
N VAL A 153 1.62 -9.41 11.29
CA VAL A 153 0.78 -9.10 10.14
C VAL A 153 0.18 -7.68 10.26
N THR A 154 0.41 -6.85 9.26
CA THR A 154 -0.14 -5.51 9.07
C THR A 154 -0.89 -5.47 7.74
N GLU A 155 -2.21 -5.25 7.78
CA GLU A 155 -2.99 -5.02 6.56
C GLU A 155 -2.86 -3.55 6.16
N TYR A 156 -2.24 -3.27 5.01
CA TYR A 156 -2.33 -1.95 4.39
C TYR A 156 -3.37 -2.04 3.27
N LEU A 157 -4.43 -1.23 3.36
CA LEU A 157 -5.44 -1.08 2.30
C LEU A 157 -4.81 -0.37 1.09
N SER A 158 -4.02 -1.09 0.30
CA SER A 158 -3.59 -0.63 -1.02
C SER A 158 -4.79 -0.74 -1.98
N THR A 159 -5.58 0.34 -2.08
CA THR A 159 -6.80 0.38 -2.90
C THR A 159 -6.53 0.44 -4.41
N GLN A 160 -5.32 0.14 -4.86
CA GLN A 160 -5.03 -0.17 -6.25
C GLN A 160 -3.95 -1.24 -6.29
N MET A 161 -4.38 -2.49 -6.45
CA MET A 161 -3.73 -3.62 -7.09
C MET A 161 -4.35 -4.87 -6.46
N SER A 162 -4.84 -5.78 -7.30
CA SER A 162 -5.60 -6.97 -6.92
C SER A 162 -4.76 -8.05 -6.20
N LYS A 163 -3.98 -7.67 -5.18
CA LYS A 163 -3.16 -8.59 -4.40
C LYS A 163 -3.36 -8.25 -2.92
N GLU A 164 -3.81 -9.21 -2.15
CA GLU A 164 -3.74 -9.17 -0.70
C GLU A 164 -2.27 -9.06 -0.33
N VAL A 165 -1.83 -7.90 0.14
CA VAL A 165 -0.47 -7.66 0.61
C VAL A 165 -0.54 -7.68 2.13
N LEU A 166 -0.17 -8.80 2.73
CA LEU A 166 0.16 -8.87 4.15
C LEU A 166 1.52 -8.21 4.33
N TYR A 167 1.56 -7.08 5.03
CA TYR A 167 2.81 -6.52 5.53
C TYR A 167 3.17 -7.28 6.79
N VAL A 168 4.46 -7.49 7.03
CA VAL A 168 4.92 -8.04 8.29
C VAL A 168 5.94 -7.10 8.90
N THR A 169 5.64 -6.53 10.08
CA THR A 169 6.51 -5.58 10.79
C THR A 169 7.04 -6.19 12.08
N TRP A 170 8.13 -5.62 12.59
CA TRP A 170 8.87 -6.07 13.76
C TRP A 170 8.81 -5.06 14.91
N ASN A 171 8.95 -5.52 16.15
CA ASN A 171 8.93 -4.71 17.37
C ASN A 171 10.20 -4.91 18.22
#